data_AF-A0AB35YSE7-F1
#
_entry.id   AF-A0AB35YSE7-F1
#
_cell.length_a   1.000
_cell.length_b   1.000
_cell.length_c   1.000
_cell.angle_alpha   90.00
_cell.angle_beta   90.00
_cell.angle_gamma   90.00
#
_symmetry.space_group_name_H-M   'P 1'
#
loop_
_entity.id
_entity.type
_entity.pdbx_description
1 polymer ?
#
loop_
_entity_poly.entity_id
_entity_poly.type
_entity_poly.pdbx_seq_one_letter_code
_entity_poly.pdbx_strand_id
1 'polypeptide(L)'
;MDEILKRLEIIEKHVLDQNIILKNVLNFNEACKYLELSQSHLYKLTSAGSIPHYKPNGKKLYFNRAELEEWLLRNRNTTQDEIDKQAANYLIKKGRVKL
;
A
#
# COMPACT_ATOMS: atom_id res chain seq x y z
N MET A 1 -27.40 -20.75 22.97
CA MET A 1 -27.92 -20.24 21.68
C MET A 1 -27.27 -18.91 21.34
N ASP A 2 -27.18 -17.98 22.29
CA ASP A 2 -26.42 -16.71 22.17
C ASP A 2 -24.96 -16.87 21.73
N GLU A 3 -24.23 -17.84 22.29
CA GLU A 3 -22.83 -18.10 21.91
C GLU A 3 -22.69 -18.41 20.41
N ILE A 4 -23.65 -19.15 19.84
CA ILE A 4 -23.65 -19.54 18.42
C ILE A 4 -23.96 -18.31 17.55
N LEU A 5 -24.95 -17.50 17.94
CA LEU A 5 -25.30 -16.27 17.23
C LEU A 5 -24.14 -15.28 17.20
N LYS A 6 -23.46 -15.11 18.34
CA LYS A 6 -22.27 -14.26 18.44
C LYS A 6 -21.13 -14.75 17.54
N ARG A 7 -20.91 -16.06 17.46
CA ARG A 7 -19.89 -16.62 16.54
C ARG A 7 -20.27 -16.44 15.08
N LEU A 8 -21.55 -16.55 14.72
CA LEU A 8 -22.02 -16.29 13.35
C LEU A 8 -21.80 -14.84 12.93
N GLU A 9 -22.10 -13.87 13.80
CA GLU A 9 -21.87 -12.44 13.52
C GLU A 9 -20.40 -12.12 13.28
N ILE A 10 -19.49 -12.72 14.07
CA ILE A 10 -18.04 -12.58 13.89
C ILE A 10 -17.60 -13.17 12.53
N ILE A 11 -18.11 -14.34 12.16
CA ILE A 11 -17.77 -14.99 10.89
C ILE A 11 -18.26 -14.16 9.72
N GLU A 12 -19.50 -13.67 9.76
CA GLU A 12 -20.07 -12.80 8.72
C GLU A 12 -19.20 -11.55 8.53
N LYS A 13 -18.81 -10.89 9.61
CA LYS A 13 -17.92 -9.74 9.58
C LYS A 13 -16.58 -10.05 8.91
N HIS A 14 -15.93 -11.15 9.27
CA HIS A 14 -14.65 -11.55 8.69
C HIS A 14 -14.77 -11.88 7.18
N VAL A 15 -15.87 -12.52 6.76
CA VAL A 15 -16.12 -12.82 5.34
C VAL A 15 -16.31 -11.53 4.53
N LEU A 16 -17.03 -10.55 5.08
CA LEU A 16 -17.20 -9.24 4.44
C LEU A 16 -15.88 -8.48 4.31
N ASP A 17 -15.02 -8.54 5.34
CA ASP A 17 -13.69 -7.90 5.31
C ASP A 17 -12.76 -8.58 4.27
N GLN A 18 -12.86 -9.90 4.07
CA GLN A 18 -12.09 -10.62 3.03
C GLN A 18 -12.42 -10.16 1.61
N ASN A 19 -13.65 -9.69 1.37
CA ASN A 19 -14.05 -9.20 0.04
C ASN A 19 -13.22 -7.98 -0.40
N ILE A 20 -12.70 -7.20 0.56
CA ILE A 20 -11.75 -6.12 0.25
C ILE A 20 -10.48 -6.70 -0.37
N ILE A 21 -9.94 -7.79 0.19
CA ILE A 21 -8.68 -8.43 -0.22
C ILE A 21 -8.74 -8.96 -1.66
N LEU A 22 -9.90 -9.47 -2.08
CA LEU A 22 -10.07 -10.06 -3.42
C LEU A 22 -10.33 -9.02 -4.52
N LYS A 23 -10.71 -7.79 -4.16
CA LYS A 23 -11.01 -6.74 -5.13
C LYS A 23 -9.74 -6.11 -5.70
N ASN A 24 -9.71 -6.03 -7.04
CA ASN A 24 -8.68 -5.29 -7.78
C ASN A 24 -8.95 -3.78 -7.79
N VAL A 25 -10.23 -3.38 -7.71
CA VAL A 25 -10.65 -1.98 -7.68
C VAL A 25 -11.26 -1.66 -6.33
N LEU A 26 -10.68 -0.70 -5.64
CA LEU A 26 -11.11 -0.24 -4.32
C LEU A 26 -11.85 1.09 -4.47
N ASN A 27 -12.93 1.27 -3.71
CA ASN A 27 -13.52 2.58 -3.49
C ASN A 27 -12.75 3.36 -2.42
N PHE A 28 -13.08 4.63 -2.22
CA PHE A 28 -12.40 5.50 -1.25
C PHE A 28 -12.29 4.93 0.17
N ASN A 29 -13.35 4.34 0.72
CA ASN A 29 -13.33 3.78 2.07
C ASN A 29 -12.52 2.48 2.14
N GLU A 30 -12.59 1.66 1.10
CA GLU A 30 -11.78 0.44 0.98
C GLU A 30 -10.29 0.81 0.87
N ALA A 31 -9.94 1.83 0.08
CA ALA A 31 -8.57 2.33 -0.04
C ALA A 31 -8.05 2.94 1.28
N CYS A 32 -8.88 3.67 2.04
CA CYS A 32 -8.50 4.13 3.38
C CYS A 32 -8.13 2.97 4.30
N LYS A 33 -8.95 1.90 4.30
CA LYS A 33 -8.68 0.70 5.10
C LYS A 33 -7.42 -0.04 4.61
N TYR A 34 -7.27 -0.20 3.31
CA TYR A 34 -6.15 -0.92 2.70
C TYR A 34 -4.80 -0.22 2.93
N LEU A 35 -4.77 1.11 2.85
CA LEU A 35 -3.57 1.92 3.07
C LEU A 35 -3.35 2.30 4.54
N GLU A 36 -4.27 1.93 5.43
CA GLU A 36 -4.29 2.33 6.84
C GLU A 36 -4.22 3.86 7.05
N LEU A 37 -4.88 4.61 6.17
CA LEU A 37 -4.91 6.07 6.19
C LEU A 37 -6.26 6.61 6.68
N SER A 38 -6.22 7.74 7.37
CA SER A 38 -7.45 8.49 7.65
C SER A 38 -8.05 9.05 6.36
N GLN A 39 -9.37 9.18 6.32
CA GLN A 39 -10.08 9.75 5.17
C GLN A 39 -9.54 11.14 4.79
N SER A 40 -9.29 12.00 5.77
CA SER A 40 -8.72 13.33 5.55
C SER A 40 -7.34 13.27 4.91
N HIS A 41 -6.51 12.30 5.29
CA HIS A 41 -5.18 12.13 4.69
C HIS A 41 -5.28 11.62 3.25
N LEU A 42 -6.12 10.62 2.99
CA LEU A 42 -6.33 10.13 1.62
C LEU A 42 -6.92 11.23 0.72
N TYR A 43 -7.84 12.05 1.23
CA TYR A 43 -8.34 13.21 0.49
C TYR A 43 -7.22 14.18 0.12
N LYS A 44 -6.35 14.56 1.05
CA LYS A 44 -5.20 15.43 0.77
C LYS A 44 -4.28 14.84 -0.31
N LEU A 45 -4.01 13.53 -0.28
CA LEU A 45 -3.18 12.87 -1.28
C LEU A 45 -3.85 12.89 -2.66
N THR A 46 -5.15 12.62 -2.73
CA THR A 46 -5.90 12.62 -3.99
C THR A 46 -6.04 14.03 -4.58
N SER A 47 -6.30 15.04 -3.77
CA SER A 47 -6.42 16.44 -4.23
C SER A 47 -5.06 17.01 -4.66
N ALA A 48 -3.96 16.60 -4.02
CA ALA A 48 -2.61 16.95 -4.43
C ALA A 48 -2.11 16.18 -5.66
N GLY A 49 -2.85 15.17 -6.14
CA GLY A 49 -2.39 14.30 -7.23
C GLY A 49 -1.21 13.40 -6.85
N SER A 50 -0.96 13.22 -5.55
CA SER A 50 0.21 12.50 -5.03
C SER A 50 0.04 10.99 -4.99
N ILE A 51 -1.19 10.48 -5.18
CA ILE A 51 -1.57 9.06 -5.18
C ILE A 51 -2.33 8.69 -6.46
N PRO A 52 -2.04 7.53 -7.09
CA PRO A 52 -2.78 7.08 -8.26
C PRO A 52 -4.25 6.85 -7.93
N HIS A 53 -5.15 7.45 -8.73
CA HIS A 53 -6.60 7.35 -8.53
C HIS A 53 -7.36 7.59 -9.84
N TYR A 54 -8.58 7.07 -9.90
CA TYR A 54 -9.50 7.19 -11.03
C TYR A 54 -10.79 7.88 -10.62
N LYS A 55 -11.35 8.69 -11.53
CA LYS A 55 -12.60 9.45 -11.34
C LYS A 55 -13.48 9.44 -12.60
N PRO A 56 -13.95 8.26 -13.07
CA PRO A 56 -14.64 8.12 -14.36
C PRO A 56 -15.87 9.03 -14.51
N ASN A 57 -16.61 9.24 -13.42
CA ASN A 57 -17.82 10.07 -13.40
C ASN A 57 -17.65 11.34 -12.54
N GLY A 58 -16.42 11.73 -12.21
CA GLY A 58 -16.07 12.95 -11.45
C GLY A 58 -16.47 12.97 -9.96
N LYS A 59 -17.48 12.21 -9.52
CA LYS A 59 -18.02 12.24 -8.14
C LYS A 59 -17.36 11.23 -7.19
N LYS A 60 -16.97 10.06 -7.70
CA LYS A 60 -16.42 8.96 -6.88
C LYS A 60 -14.97 8.70 -7.27
N LEU A 61 -14.14 8.43 -6.25
CA LEU A 61 -12.76 8.01 -6.39
C LEU A 61 -12.67 6.49 -6.34
N TYR A 62 -11.90 5.94 -7.27
CA TYR A 62 -11.56 4.53 -7.36
C TYR A 62 -10.04 4.36 -7.45
N PHE A 63 -9.55 3.22 -6.97
CA PHE A 63 -8.13 2.93 -6.88
C PHE A 63 -7.87 1.53 -7.40
N ASN A 64 -6.82 1.37 -8.21
CA ASN A 64 -6.34 0.06 -8.60
C ASN A 64 -5.37 -0.44 -7.51
N ARG A 65 -5.58 -1.66 -7.02
CA ARG A 65 -4.73 -2.27 -5.99
C ARG A 65 -3.26 -2.34 -6.40
N ALA A 66 -2.97 -2.81 -7.61
CA ALA A 66 -1.58 -2.99 -8.06
C ALA A 66 -0.83 -1.66 -8.12
N GLU A 67 -1.48 -0.60 -8.60
CA GLU A 67 -0.88 0.74 -8.61
C GLU A 67 -0.67 1.32 -7.20
N LEU A 68 -1.55 0.98 -6.25
CA LEU A 68 -1.34 1.34 -4.85
C LEU A 68 -0.14 0.60 -4.24
N GLU A 69 0.05 -0.69 -4.57
CA GLU A 69 1.21 -1.48 -4.13
C GLU A 69 2.51 -0.89 -4.68
N GLU A 70 2.56 -0.60 -5.98
CA GLU A 70 3.69 0.07 -6.60
C GLU A 70 3.96 1.44 -5.97
N TRP A 71 2.91 2.20 -5.70
CA TRP A 71 3.01 3.50 -5.05
C TRP A 71 3.57 3.42 -3.63
N LEU A 72 3.19 2.41 -2.85
CA LEU A 72 3.71 2.16 -1.51
C LEU A 72 5.21 1.84 -1.54
N LEU A 73 5.67 1.14 -2.57
CA LEU A 73 7.06 0.68 -2.71
C LEU A 73 7.96 1.66 -3.46
N ARG A 74 7.42 2.76 -4.01
CA ARG A 74 8.13 3.67 -4.93
C ARG A 74 9.39 4.33 -4.35
N ASN A 75 9.40 4.63 -3.05
CA ASN A 75 10.49 5.33 -2.37
C ASN A 75 11.20 4.39 -1.39
N ARG A 76 11.84 3.36 -1.94
CA ARG A 76 12.64 2.43 -1.13
C ARG A 76 13.82 3.16 -0.50
N ASN A 77 13.95 3.08 0.83
CA ASN A 77 15.15 3.49 1.52
C ASN A 77 16.22 2.40 1.44
N THR A 78 17.38 2.75 0.90
CA THR A 78 18.54 1.85 0.87
C THR A 78 19.08 1.64 2.27
N THR A 79 19.39 0.38 2.60
CA THR A 79 19.94 0.03 3.92
C THR A 79 21.41 0.42 4.04
N GLN A 80 21.90 0.60 5.26
CA GLN A 80 23.32 0.91 5.50
C GLN A 80 24.24 -0.19 4.94
N ASP A 81 23.87 -1.46 5.10
CA ASP A 81 24.62 -2.59 4.53
C ASP A 81 24.69 -2.53 2.99
N GLU A 82 23.60 -2.17 2.32
CA GLU A 82 23.61 -1.97 0.87
C GLU A 82 24.49 -0.80 0.45
N ILE A 83 24.49 0.30 1.22
CA ILE A 83 25.37 1.45 1.01
C ILE A 83 26.84 1.04 1.19
N ASP A 84 27.16 0.31 2.25
CA ASP A 84 28.52 -0.15 2.55
C ASP A 84 29.03 -1.12 1.47
N LYS A 85 28.16 -2.03 1.00
CA LYS A 85 28.45 -2.90 -0.16
C LYS A 85 28.68 -2.11 -1.43
N GLN A 86 27.86 -1.09 -1.72
CA GLN A 86 28.06 -0.22 -2.87
C GLN A 86 29.40 0.54 -2.79
N ALA A 87 29.77 1.04 -1.61
CA ALA A 87 31.04 1.70 -1.37
C ALA A 87 32.23 0.75 -1.55
N ALA A 88 32.17 -0.45 -0.98
CA ALA A 88 33.19 -1.49 -1.16
C ALA A 88 33.36 -1.87 -2.63
N ASN A 89 32.25 -2.11 -3.35
CA ASN A 89 32.26 -2.40 -4.78
C ASN A 89 32.86 -1.26 -5.61
N TYR A 90 32.57 0.00 -5.24
CA TYR A 90 33.16 1.17 -5.89
C TYR A 90 34.68 1.24 -5.71
N LEU A 91 35.19 0.97 -4.50
CA LEU A 91 36.63 0.96 -4.20
C LEU A 91 37.39 -0.13 -4.96
N ILE A 92 36.81 -1.34 -5.04
CA ILE A 92 37.33 -2.47 -5.81
C ILE A 92 37.39 -2.10 -7.30
N LYS A 93 36.29 -1.56 -7.86
CA LYS A 93 36.20 -1.18 -9.27
C LYS A 93 37.20 -0.09 -9.68
N LYS A 94 37.55 0.82 -8.77
CA LYS A 94 38.57 1.86 -9.00
C LYS A 94 40.02 1.39 -8.76
N GLY A 95 40.24 0.11 -8.46
CA GLY A 95 41.58 -0.47 -8.30
C GLY A 95 42.35 0.04 -7.08
N ARG A 96 41.67 0.65 -6.10
CA ARG A 96 42.29 1.22 -4.89
C ARG A 96 42.54 0.20 -3.79
N VAL A 97 42.01 -1.01 -3.93
CA VAL A 97 42.23 -2.15 -3.04
C VAL A 97 42.33 -3.40 -3.91
N LYS A 98 43.46 -4.11 -3.85
CA LYS A 98 43.60 -5.50 -4.29
C LYS A 98 43.48 -6.39 -3.05
N LEU A 99 42.73 -7.49 -3.17
CA LEU A 99 42.77 -8.60 -2.22
C LEU A 99 44.19 -9.18 -2.15
#